data_AF-A0A410TKX3-F1
#
_entry.id   AF-A0A410TKX3-F1
#
_cell.length_a   1.000
_cell.length_b   1.000
_cell.length_c   1.000
_cell.angle_alpha   90.00
_cell.angle_beta   90.00
_cell.angle_gamma   90.00
#
_symmetry.space_group_name_H-M   'P 1'
#
loop_
_entity.id
_entity.type
_entity.pdbx_description
1 polymer ?
#
loop_
_entity_poly.entity_id
_entity_poly.type
_entity_poly.pdbx_seq_one_letter_code
_entity_poly.pdbx_strand_id
1 'polypeptide(L)' 'MARNERVVGAAENVDMSGPSEPEPYEVAVDERRVVSAYCCTCEEETTLFLEVGEDSPWEHDEKNASHVVDYWREA' A
#
# COMPACT_ATOMS: atom_id res chain seq x y z
N MET A 1 -14.29 -36.50 -22.71
CA MET A 1 -15.24 -36.39 -21.57
C MET A 1 -14.46 -36.78 -20.32
N ALA A 2 -14.39 -36.05 -19.21
CA ALA A 2 -15.20 -34.96 -18.68
C ALA A 2 -14.31 -33.92 -17.96
N ARG A 3 -14.79 -32.67 -17.92
CA ARG A 3 -14.22 -31.54 -17.20
C ARG A 3 -14.34 -31.79 -15.70
N ASN A 4 -13.29 -31.54 -14.94
CA ASN A 4 -13.39 -31.48 -13.48
C ASN A 4 -13.11 -30.04 -13.06
N GLU A 5 -14.15 -29.21 -13.17
CA GLU A 5 -14.20 -27.86 -12.64
C GLU A 5 -14.19 -27.96 -11.10
N ARG A 6 -13.03 -27.68 -10.49
CA ARG A 6 -12.93 -27.47 -9.05
C ARG A 6 -13.25 -26.00 -8.77
N VAL A 7 -14.55 -25.72 -8.70
CA VAL A 7 -15.09 -24.50 -8.10
C VAL A 7 -14.77 -24.57 -6.61
N VAL A 8 -13.79 -23.78 -6.17
CA VAL A 8 -13.54 -23.52 -4.74
C VAL A 8 -14.31 -22.25 -4.41
N GLY A 9 -15.58 -22.43 -4.04
CA GLY A 9 -16.42 -21.37 -3.50
C GLY A 9 -16.22 -21.25 -2.00
N ALA A 10 -15.71 -20.11 -1.57
CA ALA A 10 -16.17 -19.34 -0.41
C ALA A 10 -15.12 -18.23 -0.21
N ALA A 11 -15.30 -17.11 -0.91
CA ALA A 11 -14.69 -15.87 -0.48
C ALA A 11 -15.21 -15.63 0.93
N GLU A 12 -14.36 -15.78 1.94
CA GLU A 12 -14.66 -15.24 3.24
C GLU A 12 -14.84 -13.75 3.03
N ASN A 13 -16.07 -13.29 3.22
CA ASN A 13 -16.43 -11.89 3.42
C ASN A 13 -15.73 -11.42 4.70
N VAL A 14 -14.40 -11.29 4.61
CA VAL A 14 -13.54 -10.64 5.58
C VAL A 14 -13.98 -9.19 5.54
N ASP A 15 -14.63 -8.79 6.62
CA ASP A 15 -14.78 -7.39 6.96
C ASP A 15 -13.36 -6.83 7.18
N MET A 16 -12.76 -6.27 6.12
CA MET A 16 -11.45 -5.63 6.17
C MET A 16 -11.50 -4.26 6.87
N SER A 17 -12.60 -3.93 7.56
CA SER A 17 -12.80 -2.69 8.32
C SER A 17 -12.15 -2.72 9.71
N GLY A 18 -11.05 -3.45 9.86
CA GLY A 18 -10.14 -3.26 11.00
C GLY A 18 -9.36 -1.95 10.81
N PRO A 19 -8.85 -1.31 11.87
CA PRO A 19 -7.92 -0.21 11.68
C PRO A 19 -6.73 -0.74 10.87
N SER A 20 -6.54 -0.21 9.66
CA SER A 20 -5.34 -0.48 8.87
C SER A 20 -4.13 -0.21 9.77
N GLU A 21 -3.14 -1.10 9.73
CA GLU A 21 -1.85 -0.78 10.34
C GLU A 21 -1.35 0.53 9.71
N PRO A 22 -0.79 1.45 10.51
CA PRO A 22 -0.37 2.74 9.99
C PRO A 22 0.71 2.54 8.94
N GLU A 23 0.60 3.28 7.84
CA GLU A 23 1.52 3.18 6.72
C GLU A 23 2.93 3.68 7.12
N PRO A 24 4.01 3.24 6.44
CA PRO A 24 5.37 3.63 6.78
C PRO A 24 5.64 5.14 6.79
N TYR A 25 4.87 5.92 6.02
CA TYR A 25 4.94 7.38 6.01
C TYR A 25 4.20 8.03 7.20
N GLU A 26 3.30 7.31 7.87
CA GLU A 26 2.50 7.80 9.02
C GLU A 26 3.20 7.53 10.38
N VAL A 27 4.23 6.68 10.41
CA VAL A 27 4.94 6.29 11.65
C VAL A 27 6.32 6.93 11.79
N ALA A 28 6.78 7.12 13.04
CA ALA A 28 8.07 7.74 13.36
C ALA A 28 8.23 9.16 12.80
N VAL A 29 7.14 9.95 12.81
CA VAL A 29 7.09 11.34 12.32
C VAL A 29 7.98 12.31 13.09
N ASP A 30 8.54 11.91 14.22
CA ASP A 30 9.50 12.68 15.01
C ASP A 30 10.94 12.64 14.45
N GLU A 31 11.20 11.83 13.42
CA GLU A 31 12.48 11.75 12.71
C GLU A 31 12.33 11.91 11.19
N ARG A 32 13.46 12.24 10.54
CA ARG A 32 13.57 12.24 9.07
C ARG A 32 13.53 10.80 8.56
N ARG A 33 12.77 10.56 7.51
CA ARG A 33 12.51 9.23 6.98
C ARG A 33 12.70 9.19 5.47
N VAL A 34 13.13 8.01 5.01
CA VAL A 34 13.14 7.66 3.59
C VAL A 34 12.17 6.50 3.44
N VAL A 35 11.11 6.70 2.66
CA VAL A 35 10.07 5.72 2.39
C VAL A 35 10.06 5.46 0.89
N SER A 36 10.21 4.21 0.50
CA SER A 36 10.03 3.79 -0.88
C SER A 36 8.57 3.46 -1.12
N ALA A 37 8.07 3.81 -2.30
CA ALA A 37 6.70 3.52 -2.73
C ALA A 37 6.71 2.92 -4.13
N TYR A 38 5.89 1.90 -4.35
CA TYR A 38 5.72 1.24 -5.63
C TYR A 38 4.25 1.05 -5.97
N CYS A 39 3.86 1.51 -7.15
CA CYS A 39 2.52 1.29 -7.67
C CYS A 39 2.45 -0.07 -8.36
N CYS A 40 1.77 -1.02 -7.73
CA CYS A 40 1.51 -2.36 -8.28
C CYS A 40 0.60 -2.35 -9.53
N THR A 41 -0.01 -1.20 -9.87
CA THR A 41 -0.94 -1.09 -11.01
C THR A 41 -0.26 -0.56 -12.28
N CYS A 42 0.58 0.46 -12.17
CA CYS A 42 1.29 1.06 -13.32
C CYS A 42 2.81 0.85 -13.29
N GLU A 43 3.31 0.14 -12.28
CA GLU A 43 4.73 -0.19 -12.09
C GLU A 43 5.64 1.04 -11.89
N GLU A 44 5.05 2.20 -11.55
CA GLU A 44 5.81 3.40 -11.19
C GLU A 44 6.33 3.28 -9.75
N GLU A 45 7.57 3.73 -9.53
CA GLU A 45 8.21 3.75 -8.22
C GLU A 45 8.70 5.16 -7.88
N THR A 46 8.74 5.46 -6.58
CA THR A 46 9.34 6.69 -6.07
C THR A 46 9.99 6.47 -4.72
N THR A 47 10.82 7.43 -4.33
CA THR A 47 11.38 7.52 -2.98
C THR A 47 10.96 8.83 -2.36
N LEU A 48 10.20 8.76 -1.27
CA LEU A 48 9.76 9.89 -0.48
C LEU A 48 10.84 10.22 0.56
N PHE A 49 11.28 11.48 0.55
CA PHE A 49 12.16 12.04 1.57
C PHE A 49 11.32 12.91 2.51
N LEU A 50 10.86 12.32 3.61
CA LEU A 50 9.97 12.98 4.56
C LEU A 50 10.78 13.63 5.68
N GLU A 51 10.61 14.93 5.86
CA GLU A 51 11.18 15.66 6.98
C GLU A 51 10.39 15.41 8.28
N VAL A 52 10.91 15.95 9.39
CA VAL A 52 10.27 15.79 10.71
C VAL A 52 8.88 16.43 10.69
N GLY A 53 7.87 15.64 11.02
CA GLY A 53 6.46 16.02 11.03
C GLY A 53 5.72 15.84 9.71
N GLU A 54 6.38 15.44 8.63
CA GLU A 54 5.71 15.16 7.34
C GLU A 54 5.14 13.74 7.28
N ASP A 55 3.86 13.60 7.01
CA ASP A 55 3.14 12.31 6.94
C ASP A 55 2.33 12.17 5.64
N SER A 56 2.70 12.93 4.60
CA SER A 56 2.00 12.89 3.33
C SER A 56 2.32 11.61 2.54
N PRO A 57 1.31 10.95 1.94
CA PRO A 57 1.52 9.85 1.00
C PRO A 57 2.15 10.35 -0.30
N TRP A 58 2.49 9.42 -1.19
CA TRP A 58 2.91 9.78 -2.53
C TRP A 58 1.74 10.39 -3.33
N GLU A 59 1.91 11.57 -3.91
CA GLU A 59 0.88 12.26 -4.72
C GLU A 59 0.21 11.38 -5.80
N HIS A 60 0.90 10.35 -6.28
CA HIS A 60 0.35 9.40 -7.26
C HIS A 60 -0.83 8.59 -6.70
N ASP A 61 -0.74 8.19 -5.45
CA ASP A 61 -1.77 7.44 -4.74
C ASP A 61 -3.04 8.30 -4.61
N GLU A 62 -2.87 9.56 -4.20
CA GLU A 62 -3.96 10.54 -4.11
C GLU A 62 -4.62 10.83 -5.48
N LYS A 63 -3.82 10.88 -6.55
CA LYS A 63 -4.31 11.16 -7.92
C LYS A 63 -4.95 9.93 -8.57
N ASN A 64 -4.61 8.72 -8.13
CA ASN A 64 -5.05 7.47 -8.75
C ASN A 64 -5.71 6.54 -7.73
N ALA A 65 -6.90 6.89 -7.26
CA ALA A 65 -7.62 6.13 -6.24
C ALA A 65 -7.93 4.65 -6.57
N SER A 66 -7.77 4.22 -7.83
CA SER A 66 -7.92 2.83 -8.25
C SER A 66 -6.59 2.04 -8.25
N HIS A 67 -5.47 2.73 -8.07
CA HIS A 67 -4.16 2.09 -8.02
C HIS A 67 -3.92 1.52 -6.63
N VAL A 68 -3.09 0.47 -6.59
CA VAL A 68 -2.59 -0.10 -5.35
C VAL A 68 -1.13 0.28 -5.22
N VAL A 69 -0.77 1.00 -4.16
CA VAL A 69 0.59 1.42 -3.85
C VAL A 69 1.07 0.68 -2.60
N ASP A 70 2.27 0.11 -2.68
CA ASP A 70 2.96 -0.53 -1.57
C ASP A 70 4.06 0.40 -1.06
N TYR A 71 4.15 0.56 0.27
CA TYR A 71 5.12 1.44 0.93
C TYR A 71 6.03 0.62 1.84
N TRP A 72 7.33 0.92 1.86
CA TRP A 72 8.26 0.31 2.82
C TRP A 72 9.45 1.23 3.15
N ARG A 73 10.11 0.94 4.28
CA ARG A 73 11.40 1.55 4.65
C ARG A 73 12.51 0.55 4.37
N GLU A 74 13.62 1.01 3.79
CA GLU A 74 14.83 0.20 3.73
C GLU A 74 15.43 0.09 5.14
N ALA A 75 15.76 -1.14 5.57
CA ALA A 75 16.22 -1.46 6.91
C ALA A 75 17.71 -1.14 7.15
#